data_AF-A0A5T0K1F4-F1
#
_entry.id   AF-A0A5T0K1F4-F1
#
_cell.length_a   1.000
_cell.length_b   1.000
_cell.length_c   1.000
_cell.angle_alpha   90.00
_cell.angle_beta   90.00
_cell.angle_gamma   90.00
#
_symmetry.space_group_name_H-M   'P 1'
#
loop_
_entity.id
_entity.type
_entity.pdbx_description
1 polymer ?
#
loop_
_entity_poly.entity_id
_entity_poly.type
_entity_poly.pdbx_seq_one_letter_code
_entity_poly.pdbx_strand_id
1 'polypeptide(L)'
;MKLYELEIKGKTKQTKHLRAKNLNEAQAKAIAKKWEILNIKEIQKASFKRLDDARFILFFQELSLLCEVGISIKDALKELDKIYSHKMIAKLCDNLNLGQNLSLAFENANFGLTHAELALIKTSQNTGKLSEIFMQISRLRQNNVENEQRVKKALRYPLIVFLSVCAAFVLLMLFVVPNFKDLFEDLNLALPFITELIIYIYNFLDKYILLVFCLIALILFLTLFLYRKYYFFSY
;
A
#
# COMPACT_ATOMS: atom_id res chain seq x y z
N MET A 1 19.56 4.61 -14.44
CA MET A 1 19.92 3.25 -14.93
C MET A 1 18.65 2.54 -15.29
N LYS A 2 18.55 1.99 -16.50
CA LYS A 2 17.37 1.30 -17.03
C LYS A 2 17.52 -0.20 -16.80
N LEU A 3 16.40 -0.88 -16.53
CA LEU A 3 16.38 -2.33 -16.36
C LEU A 3 16.00 -2.94 -17.70
N TYR A 4 16.73 -3.95 -18.14
CA TYR A 4 16.48 -4.67 -19.38
C TYR A 4 16.18 -6.13 -19.05
N GLU A 5 15.19 -6.69 -19.74
CA GLU A 5 14.88 -8.11 -19.74
C GLU A 5 15.51 -8.75 -20.97
N LEU A 6 16.22 -9.86 -20.76
CA LEU A 6 16.94 -10.60 -21.77
C LEU A 6 16.36 -12.01 -21.84
N GLU A 7 15.82 -12.39 -22.99
CA GLU A 7 15.52 -13.80 -23.29
C GLU A 7 16.77 -14.45 -23.87
N ILE A 8 17.28 -15.49 -23.21
CA ILE A 8 18.53 -16.14 -23.59
C ILE A 8 18.24 -17.53 -24.16
N LYS A 9 18.90 -17.87 -25.26
CA LYS A 9 18.84 -19.22 -25.85
C LYS A 9 19.71 -20.18 -25.03
N GLY A 10 19.08 -21.25 -24.54
CA GLY A 10 19.72 -22.40 -23.89
C GLY A 10 18.83 -23.64 -24.07
N LYS A 11 19.16 -24.77 -23.40
CA LYS A 11 18.33 -26.00 -23.43
C LYS A 11 16.88 -25.78 -22.96
N THR A 12 16.61 -24.67 -22.29
CA THR A 12 15.28 -24.11 -21.97
C THR A 12 15.34 -22.58 -22.09
N LYS A 13 14.25 -21.93 -22.51
CA LYS A 13 14.15 -20.45 -22.56
C LYS A 13 14.33 -19.90 -21.14
N GLN A 14 15.33 -19.05 -20.92
CA GLN A 14 15.60 -18.43 -19.61
C GLN A 14 15.56 -16.90 -19.73
N THR A 15 14.82 -16.27 -18.82
CA THR A 15 14.69 -14.83 -18.73
C THR A 15 15.63 -14.27 -17.68
N LYS A 16 16.51 -13.32 -18.04
CA LYS A 16 17.45 -12.68 -17.11
C LYS A 16 17.31 -11.17 -17.15
N HIS A 17 17.42 -10.53 -15.99
CA HIS A 17 17.34 -9.08 -15.87
C HIS A 17 18.74 -8.46 -15.76
N LEU A 18 18.97 -7.35 -16.46
CA LEU A 18 20.25 -6.64 -16.48
C LEU A 18 20.04 -5.13 -16.41
N ARG A 19 20.81 -4.42 -15.58
CA ARG A 19 20.78 -2.95 -15.51
C ARG A 19 21.86 -2.35 -16.42
N ALA A 20 21.45 -1.43 -17.31
CA ALA A 20 22.34 -0.71 -18.20
C ALA A 20 21.89 0.75 -18.36
N LYS A 21 22.76 1.65 -18.79
CA LYS A 21 22.36 3.04 -19.07
C LYS A 21 21.60 3.12 -20.39
N ASN A 22 22.04 2.39 -21.43
CA ASN A 22 21.43 2.36 -22.77
C ASN A 22 21.39 0.91 -23.35
N LEU A 23 20.63 0.70 -24.43
CA LEU A 23 20.49 -0.60 -25.13
C LEU A 23 21.85 -1.17 -25.55
N ASN A 24 22.75 -0.33 -26.07
CA ASN A 24 24.09 -0.74 -26.51
C ASN A 24 24.95 -1.24 -25.34
N GLU A 25 24.79 -0.64 -24.15
CA GLU A 25 25.49 -1.09 -22.94
C GLU A 25 24.87 -2.38 -22.38
N ALA A 26 23.54 -2.56 -22.54
CA ALA A 26 22.87 -3.80 -22.18
C ALA A 26 23.34 -4.97 -23.05
N GLN A 27 23.46 -4.74 -24.36
CA GLN A 27 24.00 -5.70 -25.33
C GLN A 27 25.47 -6.00 -25.04
N ALA A 28 26.32 -4.99 -24.86
CA ALA A 28 27.74 -5.18 -24.56
C ALA A 28 27.94 -5.99 -23.26
N LYS A 29 27.15 -5.74 -22.21
CA LYS A 29 27.19 -6.50 -20.96
C LYS A 29 26.66 -7.93 -21.10
N ALA A 30 25.69 -8.17 -21.97
CA ALA A 30 25.15 -9.51 -22.23
C ALA A 30 26.12 -10.35 -23.09
N ILE A 31 26.77 -9.74 -24.09
CA ILE A 31 27.81 -10.36 -24.92
C ILE A 31 29.05 -10.68 -24.07
N ALA A 32 29.50 -9.76 -23.21
CA ALA A 32 30.60 -10.01 -22.27
C ALA A 32 30.33 -11.18 -21.31
N LYS A 33 29.06 -11.47 -21.02
CA LYS A 33 28.61 -12.61 -20.21
C LYS A 33 28.30 -13.88 -21.03
N LYS A 34 28.62 -13.89 -22.33
CA LYS A 34 28.37 -15.00 -23.27
C LYS A 34 26.90 -15.46 -23.33
N TRP A 35 25.96 -14.53 -23.24
CA TRP A 35 24.53 -14.86 -23.39
C TRP A 35 24.10 -14.72 -24.86
N GLU A 36 23.51 -15.77 -25.43
CA GLU A 36 22.85 -15.69 -26.75
C GLU A 36 21.50 -15.01 -26.61
N ILE A 37 21.45 -13.74 -26.99
CA ILE A 37 20.29 -12.89 -26.82
C ILE A 37 19.28 -13.17 -27.94
N LEU A 38 18.07 -13.60 -27.57
CA LEU A 38 16.93 -13.73 -28.49
C LEU A 38 16.10 -12.46 -28.57
N ASN A 39 15.92 -11.78 -27.44
CA ASN A 39 15.14 -10.55 -27.35
C ASN A 39 15.63 -9.68 -26.17
N ILE A 40 15.68 -8.36 -26.35
CA ILE A 40 15.99 -7.39 -25.29
C ILE A 40 14.86 -6.38 -25.20
N LYS A 41 14.18 -6.31 -24.05
CA LYS A 41 13.17 -5.29 -23.78
C LYS A 41 13.62 -4.39 -22.64
N GLU A 42 13.50 -3.08 -22.82
CA GLU A 42 13.69 -2.12 -21.75
C GLU A 42 12.48 -2.18 -20.81
N ILE A 43 12.67 -2.67 -19.59
CA ILE A 43 11.71 -2.53 -18.50
C ILE A 43 11.79 -1.07 -18.03
N GLN A 44 10.94 -0.24 -18.60
CA GLN A 44 10.68 1.10 -18.08
C GLN A 44 9.95 0.94 -16.73
N LYS A 45 10.70 0.85 -15.62
CA LYS A 45 10.13 1.11 -14.30
C LYS A 45 9.69 2.57 -14.28
N ALA A 46 8.42 2.82 -14.59
CA ALA A 46 7.82 4.14 -14.46
C ALA A 46 7.80 4.48 -12.97
N SER A 47 8.86 5.13 -12.49
CA SER A 47 9.02 5.62 -11.11
C SER A 47 8.31 6.97 -10.94
N PHE A 48 7.08 7.07 -11.44
CA PHE A 48 6.28 8.27 -11.23
C PHE A 48 5.62 8.17 -9.86
N LYS A 49 5.74 9.23 -9.07
CA LYS A 49 4.99 9.36 -7.82
C LYS A 49 3.51 9.41 -8.21
N ARG A 50 2.76 8.38 -7.81
CA ARG A 50 1.31 8.31 -8.00
C ARG A 50 0.65 9.51 -7.32
N LEU A 51 -0.48 9.95 -7.87
CA LEU A 51 -1.37 10.89 -7.16
C LEU A 51 -1.82 10.24 -5.85
N ASP A 52 -1.91 11.04 -4.80
CA ASP A 52 -2.62 10.64 -3.59
C ASP A 52 -4.11 10.53 -3.85
N ASP A 53 -4.82 9.86 -2.96
CA ASP A 53 -6.22 9.51 -3.20
C ASP A 53 -7.10 10.76 -3.37
N ALA A 54 -6.84 11.84 -2.61
CA ALA A 54 -7.60 13.08 -2.73
C ALA A 54 -7.40 13.72 -4.11
N ARG A 55 -6.15 13.88 -4.56
CA ARG A 55 -5.86 14.40 -5.91
C ARG A 55 -6.33 13.46 -7.02
N PHE A 56 -6.29 12.14 -6.82
CA PHE A 56 -6.81 11.17 -7.77
C PHE A 56 -8.32 11.33 -7.94
N ILE A 57 -9.06 11.46 -6.83
CA ILE A 57 -10.52 11.67 -6.85
C ILE A 57 -10.86 12.96 -7.59
N LEU A 58 -10.21 14.08 -7.25
CA LEU A 58 -10.43 15.36 -7.91
C LEU A 58 -10.08 15.31 -9.40
N PHE A 59 -8.94 14.71 -9.77
CA PHE A 59 -8.55 14.54 -11.17
C PHE A 59 -9.64 13.85 -11.99
N PHE A 60 -10.21 12.74 -11.51
CA PHE A 60 -11.25 12.02 -12.24
C PHE A 60 -12.61 12.74 -12.22
N GLN A 61 -12.93 13.50 -11.17
CA GLN A 61 -14.12 14.36 -11.14
C GLN A 61 -14.03 15.48 -12.17
N GLU A 62 -12.91 16.21 -12.20
CA GLU A 62 -12.70 17.30 -13.16
C GLU A 62 -12.61 16.77 -14.59
N LEU A 63 -11.93 15.64 -14.82
CA LEU A 63 -11.89 14.99 -16.13
C LEU A 63 -13.29 14.57 -16.60
N SER A 64 -14.13 14.07 -15.69
CA SER A 64 -15.52 13.74 -15.96
C SER A 64 -16.34 14.96 -16.38
N LEU A 65 -16.22 16.07 -15.64
CA LEU A 65 -16.93 17.33 -15.91
C LEU A 65 -16.52 17.93 -17.25
N LEU A 66 -15.21 17.96 -17.56
CA LEU A 66 -14.72 18.46 -18.84
C LEU A 66 -15.26 17.62 -20.00
N CYS A 67 -15.28 16.29 -19.86
CA CYS A 67 -15.85 15.39 -20.86
C CYS A 67 -17.37 15.54 -20.98
N GLU A 68 -18.08 15.86 -19.89
CA GLU A 68 -19.53 16.07 -19.87
C GLU A 68 -19.93 17.29 -20.71
N VAL A 69 -19.15 18.36 -20.64
CA VAL A 69 -19.34 19.59 -21.43
C VAL A 69 -18.82 19.44 -22.88
N GLY A 70 -18.35 18.24 -23.25
CA GLY A 70 -17.94 17.90 -24.62
C GLY A 70 -16.50 18.28 -24.97
N ILE A 71 -15.66 18.62 -23.99
CA ILE A 71 -14.24 18.87 -24.22
C ILE A 71 -13.56 17.54 -24.57
N SER A 72 -12.71 17.55 -25.60
CA SER A 72 -11.98 16.35 -26.00
C SER A 72 -11.09 15.85 -24.86
N ILE A 73 -10.95 14.54 -24.68
CA ILE A 73 -10.12 13.97 -23.61
C ILE A 73 -8.68 14.51 -23.68
N LYS A 74 -8.16 14.71 -24.89
CA LYS A 74 -6.79 15.23 -25.07
C LYS A 74 -6.65 16.64 -24.55
N ASP A 75 -7.65 17.50 -24.78
CA ASP A 75 -7.63 18.88 -24.32
C ASP A 75 -7.93 18.96 -22.81
N ALA A 76 -8.87 18.14 -22.32
CA ALA A 76 -9.15 18.02 -20.90
C ALA A 76 -7.89 17.59 -20.13
N LEU A 77 -7.14 16.59 -20.62
CA LEU A 77 -5.88 16.17 -20.02
C LEU A 77 -4.83 17.29 -20.02
N LYS A 78 -4.72 18.10 -21.08
CA LYS A 78 -3.81 19.25 -21.11
C LYS A 78 -4.18 20.34 -20.10
N GLU A 79 -5.47 20.57 -19.87
CA GLU A 79 -5.91 21.52 -18.83
C GLU A 79 -5.58 20.99 -17.44
N LEU A 80 -5.83 19.71 -17.18
CA LEU A 80 -5.52 19.08 -15.89
C LEU A 80 -4.00 18.93 -15.65
N ASP A 81 -3.18 18.85 -16.70
CA ASP A 81 -1.72 18.81 -16.62
C ASP A 81 -1.11 20.03 -15.90
N LYS A 82 -1.79 21.18 -16.00
CA LYS A 82 -1.39 22.42 -15.31
C LYS A 82 -1.58 22.34 -13.79
N ILE A 83 -2.45 21.45 -13.32
CA ILE A 83 -2.87 21.33 -11.92
C ILE A 83 -2.26 20.07 -11.27
N TYR A 84 -2.26 18.96 -12.01
CA TYR A 84 -1.90 17.64 -11.51
C TYR A 84 -0.64 17.10 -12.21
N SER A 85 0.41 16.79 -11.43
CA SER A 85 1.60 15.99 -11.81
C SER A 85 1.97 15.93 -13.31
N HIS A 86 2.71 16.94 -13.77
CA HIS A 86 3.06 17.14 -15.19
C HIS A 86 3.62 15.91 -15.92
N LYS A 87 4.47 15.10 -15.26
CA LYS A 87 5.18 13.99 -15.91
C LYS A 87 4.28 12.79 -16.24
N MET A 88 3.26 12.53 -15.44
CA MET A 88 2.39 11.37 -15.61
C MET A 88 1.35 11.63 -16.70
N ILE A 89 0.80 12.83 -16.73
CA ILE A 89 -0.16 13.26 -17.75
C ILE A 89 0.53 13.48 -19.09
N ALA A 90 1.74 14.07 -19.12
CA ALA A 90 2.54 14.14 -20.35
C ALA A 90 2.73 12.76 -21.00
N LYS A 91 3.09 11.73 -20.22
CA LYS A 91 3.23 10.36 -20.72
C LYS A 91 1.90 9.79 -21.24
N LEU A 92 0.79 10.10 -20.57
CA LEU A 92 -0.54 9.71 -21.02
C LEU A 92 -0.89 10.36 -22.36
N CYS A 93 -0.65 11.68 -22.50
CA CYS A 93 -0.84 12.41 -23.75
C CYS A 93 0.04 11.87 -24.89
N ASP A 94 1.32 11.55 -24.62
CA ASP A 94 2.22 10.95 -25.59
C ASP A 94 1.69 9.61 -26.11
N ASN A 95 1.26 8.73 -25.19
CA ASN A 95 0.67 7.43 -25.55
C ASN A 95 -0.61 7.59 -26.40
N LEU A 96 -1.46 8.57 -26.09
CA LEU A 96 -2.66 8.88 -26.87
C LEU A 96 -2.34 9.49 -28.24
N ASN A 97 -1.24 10.23 -28.36
CA ASN A 97 -0.77 10.75 -29.64
C ASN A 97 -0.16 9.66 -30.53
N LEU A 98 0.39 8.60 -29.92
CA LEU A 98 0.81 7.38 -30.60
C LEU A 98 -0.37 6.46 -31.01
N GLY A 99 -1.61 6.87 -30.77
CA GLY A 99 -2.81 6.11 -31.15
C GLY A 99 -3.14 4.93 -30.22
N GLN A 100 -2.55 4.87 -29.03
CA GLN A 100 -2.93 3.83 -28.07
C GLN A 100 -4.36 4.04 -27.57
N ASN A 101 -5.05 2.94 -27.28
CA ASN A 101 -6.34 2.98 -26.59
C ASN A 101 -6.19 3.63 -25.21
N LEU A 102 -7.23 4.32 -24.76
CA LEU A 102 -7.18 5.16 -23.55
C LEU A 102 -6.84 4.35 -22.29
N SER A 103 -7.45 3.17 -22.15
CA SER A 103 -7.17 2.25 -21.05
C SER A 103 -5.68 1.84 -21.00
N LEU A 104 -5.11 1.47 -22.15
CA LEU A 104 -3.68 1.13 -22.27
C LEU A 104 -2.77 2.34 -21.99
N ALA A 105 -3.18 3.53 -22.43
CA ALA A 105 -2.42 4.75 -22.21
C ALA A 105 -2.34 5.08 -20.70
N PHE A 106 -3.45 4.92 -19.97
CA PHE A 106 -3.52 5.07 -18.50
C PHE A 106 -2.69 4.01 -17.76
N GLU A 107 -2.73 2.77 -18.22
CA GLU A 107 -1.92 1.67 -17.66
C GLU A 107 -0.43 1.95 -17.85
N ASN A 108 -0.01 2.30 -19.06
CA ASN A 108 1.40 2.63 -19.39
C ASN A 108 1.92 3.88 -18.66
N ALA A 109 1.03 4.82 -18.33
CA ALA A 109 1.33 5.98 -17.51
C ALA A 109 1.46 5.65 -16.00
N ASN A 110 1.09 4.43 -15.58
CA ASN A 110 1.06 3.99 -14.18
C ASN A 110 0.16 4.89 -13.29
N PHE A 111 -1.00 5.31 -13.79
CA PHE A 111 -1.88 6.30 -13.14
C PHE A 111 -2.47 5.84 -11.79
N GLY A 112 -2.30 4.58 -11.41
CA GLY A 112 -2.80 4.05 -10.13
C GLY A 112 -4.23 3.53 -10.21
N LEU A 113 -4.69 3.22 -11.43
CA LEU A 113 -5.94 2.51 -11.70
C LEU A 113 -5.76 1.01 -11.45
N THR A 114 -6.81 0.38 -10.94
CA THR A 114 -6.97 -1.06 -10.81
C THR A 114 -7.37 -1.68 -12.15
N HIS A 115 -7.20 -2.99 -12.30
CA HIS A 115 -7.63 -3.71 -13.50
C HIS A 115 -9.13 -3.54 -13.80
N ALA A 116 -9.97 -3.47 -12.76
CA ALA A 116 -11.40 -3.23 -12.91
C ALA A 116 -11.69 -1.82 -13.48
N GLU A 117 -11.04 -0.78 -12.94
CA GLU A 117 -11.19 0.60 -13.43
C GLU A 117 -10.69 0.74 -14.88
N LEU A 118 -9.57 0.10 -15.22
CA LEU A 118 -9.05 0.07 -16.59
C LEU A 118 -10.02 -0.61 -17.57
N ALA A 119 -10.69 -1.69 -17.15
CA ALA A 119 -11.70 -2.36 -17.96
C ALA A 119 -12.94 -1.48 -18.19
N LEU A 120 -13.36 -0.71 -17.19
CA LEU A 120 -14.46 0.26 -17.34
C LEU A 120 -14.12 1.33 -18.39
N ILE A 121 -12.91 1.89 -18.34
CA ILE A 121 -12.43 2.87 -19.34
C ILE A 121 -12.43 2.27 -20.75
N LYS A 122 -11.96 1.01 -20.87
CA LYS A 122 -11.91 0.32 -22.17
C LYS A 122 -13.31 0.15 -22.77
N THR A 123 -14.29 -0.24 -21.96
CA THR A 123 -15.66 -0.44 -22.42
C THR A 123 -16.34 0.90 -22.73
N SER A 124 -16.10 1.95 -21.93
CA SER A 124 -16.71 3.26 -22.17
C SER A 124 -16.15 4.02 -23.35
N GLN A 125 -14.89 3.77 -23.71
CA GLN A 125 -14.32 4.34 -24.94
C GLN A 125 -15.12 3.92 -26.18
N ASN A 126 -15.65 2.69 -26.22
CA ASN A 126 -16.46 2.20 -27.32
C ASN A 126 -17.92 2.68 -27.25
N THR A 127 -18.46 2.92 -26.05
CA THR A 127 -19.85 3.36 -25.85
C THR A 127 -20.01 4.88 -25.80
N GLY A 128 -18.91 5.64 -25.81
CA GLY A 128 -18.90 7.10 -25.70
C GLY A 128 -19.22 7.64 -24.30
N LYS A 129 -19.37 6.77 -23.29
CA LYS A 129 -19.81 7.13 -21.93
C LYS A 129 -18.66 7.40 -20.96
N LEU A 130 -17.65 8.12 -21.43
CA LEU A 130 -16.42 8.34 -20.65
C LEU A 130 -16.63 9.25 -19.45
N SER A 131 -17.46 10.30 -19.59
CA SER A 131 -17.81 11.18 -18.47
C SER A 131 -18.42 10.40 -17.30
N GLU A 132 -19.41 9.56 -17.56
CA GLU A 132 -20.05 8.70 -16.54
C GLU A 132 -19.04 7.77 -15.84
N ILE A 133 -18.17 7.12 -16.62
CA ILE A 133 -17.17 6.20 -16.07
C ILE A 133 -16.09 6.92 -15.25
N PHE A 134 -15.63 8.10 -15.66
CA PHE A 134 -14.67 8.86 -14.87
C PHE A 134 -15.28 9.31 -13.53
N MET A 135 -16.54 9.74 -13.53
CA MET A 135 -17.27 10.04 -12.29
C MET A 135 -17.37 8.78 -11.41
N GLN A 136 -17.70 7.63 -11.99
CA GLN A 136 -17.78 6.37 -11.27
C GLN A 136 -16.44 5.96 -10.65
N ILE A 137 -15.32 6.10 -11.38
CA ILE A 137 -13.97 5.82 -10.87
C ILE A 137 -13.66 6.73 -9.67
N SER A 138 -14.00 8.02 -9.73
CA SER A 138 -13.79 8.94 -8.60
C SER A 138 -14.59 8.50 -7.36
N ARG A 139 -15.86 8.09 -7.54
CA ARG A 139 -16.73 7.61 -6.46
C ARG A 139 -16.24 6.31 -5.86
N LEU A 140 -15.75 5.37 -6.68
CA LEU A 140 -15.15 4.14 -6.19
C LEU A 140 -13.94 4.43 -5.28
N ARG A 141 -13.07 5.37 -5.70
CA ARG A 141 -11.94 5.76 -4.87
C ARG A 141 -12.36 6.47 -3.59
N GLN A 142 -13.31 7.40 -3.67
CA GLN A 142 -13.88 8.09 -2.52
C GLN A 142 -14.45 7.11 -1.50
N ASN A 143 -15.27 6.14 -1.95
CA ASN A 143 -15.86 5.12 -1.09
C ASN A 143 -14.79 4.24 -0.42
N ASN A 144 -13.72 3.89 -1.13
CA ASN A 144 -12.62 3.11 -0.55
C ASN A 144 -11.93 3.90 0.57
N VAL A 145 -11.63 5.19 0.34
CA VAL A 145 -11.03 6.07 1.34
C VAL A 145 -11.94 6.22 2.56
N GLU A 146 -13.24 6.45 2.34
CA GLU A 146 -14.21 6.57 3.42
C GLU A 146 -14.35 5.27 4.23
N ASN A 147 -14.39 4.12 3.56
CA ASN A 147 -14.46 2.82 4.22
C ASN A 147 -13.23 2.57 5.08
N GLU A 148 -12.03 2.85 4.56
CA GLU A 148 -10.81 2.76 5.36
C GLU A 148 -10.86 3.69 6.58
N GLN A 149 -11.33 4.93 6.40
CA GLN A 149 -11.46 5.88 7.51
C GLN A 149 -12.50 5.42 8.54
N ARG A 150 -13.61 4.84 8.12
CA ARG A 150 -14.64 4.28 9.02
C ARG A 150 -14.08 3.14 9.85
N VAL A 151 -13.38 2.20 9.23
CA VAL A 151 -12.70 1.10 9.94
C VAL A 151 -11.68 1.64 10.94
N LYS A 152 -10.86 2.61 10.53
CA LYS A 152 -9.86 3.26 11.41
C LYS A 152 -10.50 3.96 12.61
N LYS A 153 -11.65 4.62 12.42
CA LYS A 153 -12.40 5.28 13.49
C LYS A 153 -13.01 4.25 14.45
N ALA A 154 -13.61 3.18 13.92
CA ALA A 154 -14.23 2.12 14.73
C ALA A 154 -13.22 1.40 15.64
N LEU A 155 -11.99 1.17 15.16
CA LEU A 155 -10.94 0.48 15.92
C LEU A 155 -10.24 1.36 16.96
N ARG A 156 -10.36 2.69 16.88
CA ARG A 156 -9.66 3.61 17.78
C ARG A 156 -10.09 3.44 19.24
N TYR A 157 -11.40 3.34 19.49
CA TYR A 157 -11.92 3.22 20.86
C TYR A 157 -11.59 1.86 21.50
N PRO A 158 -11.84 0.71 20.85
CA PRO A 158 -11.42 -0.60 21.38
C PRO A 158 -9.94 -0.67 21.71
N LEU A 159 -9.07 -0.06 20.89
CA LEU A 159 -7.63 -0.06 21.13
C LEU A 159 -7.26 0.63 22.45
N ILE A 160 -7.81 1.82 22.73
CA ILE A 160 -7.52 2.57 23.97
C ILE A 160 -7.99 1.81 25.20
N VAL A 161 -9.20 1.25 25.16
CA VAL A 161 -9.74 0.45 26.26
C VAL A 161 -8.90 -0.81 26.48
N PHE A 162 -8.54 -1.51 25.41
CA PHE A 162 -7.70 -2.70 25.46
C PHE A 162 -6.33 -2.40 26.08
N LEU A 163 -5.66 -1.32 25.67
CA LEU A 163 -4.40 -0.89 26.27
C LEU A 163 -4.55 -0.62 27.77
N SER A 164 -5.64 0.04 28.18
CA SER A 164 -5.90 0.37 29.58
C SER A 164 -6.08 -0.88 30.44
N VAL A 165 -6.84 -1.86 29.93
CA VAL A 165 -7.03 -3.16 30.60
C VAL A 165 -5.73 -3.94 30.68
N CYS A 166 -4.94 -4.00 29.60
CA CYS A 166 -3.63 -4.65 29.61
C CYS A 166 -2.68 -3.99 30.61
N ALA A 167 -2.65 -2.66 30.68
CA ALA A 167 -1.82 -1.94 31.65
C ALA A 167 -2.23 -2.23 33.09
N ALA A 168 -3.54 -2.20 33.39
CA ALA A 168 -4.07 -2.54 34.71
C ALA A 168 -3.75 -4.00 35.09
N PHE A 169 -3.88 -4.93 34.15
CA PHE A 169 -3.56 -6.34 34.37
C PHE A 169 -2.07 -6.55 34.70
N VAL A 170 -1.16 -5.89 33.97
CA VAL A 170 0.29 -5.94 34.25
C VAL A 170 0.59 -5.37 35.63
N LEU A 171 -0.02 -4.24 36.00
CA LEU A 171 0.15 -3.65 37.33
C LEU A 171 -0.33 -4.62 38.43
N LEU A 172 -1.49 -5.25 38.24
CA LEU A 172 -2.03 -6.23 39.18
C LEU A 172 -1.06 -7.41 39.35
N MET A 173 -0.55 -7.96 38.25
CA MET A 173 0.41 -9.06 38.28
C MET A 173 1.72 -8.69 38.97
N LEU A 174 2.25 -7.48 38.73
CA LEU A 174 3.55 -7.08 39.27
C LEU A 174 3.52 -6.63 40.73
N PHE A 175 2.44 -5.99 41.17
CA PHE A 175 2.37 -5.38 42.49
C PHE A 175 1.37 -6.07 43.41
N VAL A 176 0.22 -6.51 42.91
CA VAL A 176 -0.86 -7.03 43.76
C VAL A 176 -0.66 -8.51 44.05
N VAL A 177 -0.39 -9.32 43.03
CA VAL A 177 -0.22 -10.79 43.20
C VAL A 177 0.91 -11.16 44.18
N PRO A 178 2.10 -10.53 44.13
CA PRO A 178 3.18 -10.86 45.08
C PRO A 178 2.80 -10.56 46.53
N ASN A 179 2.19 -9.40 46.79
CA ASN A 179 1.74 -9.03 48.14
C ASN A 179 0.72 -10.03 48.71
N PHE A 180 -0.15 -10.59 47.86
CA PHE A 180 -1.08 -11.64 48.27
C PHE A 180 -0.37 -12.95 48.60
N LYS A 181 0.69 -13.30 47.85
CA LYS A 181 1.49 -14.49 48.16
C LYS A 181 2.16 -14.34 49.53
N ASP A 182 2.81 -13.20 49.78
CA ASP A 182 3.51 -12.93 51.03
C ASP A 182 2.56 -12.99 52.24
N LEU A 183 1.34 -12.43 52.11
CA LEU A 183 0.32 -12.48 53.15
C LEU A 183 -0.10 -13.90 53.53
N PHE A 184 -0.25 -14.81 52.55
CA PHE A 184 -0.64 -16.19 52.82
C PHE A 184 0.51 -17.00 53.46
N GLU A 185 1.76 -16.72 53.08
CA GLU A 185 2.96 -17.29 53.72
C GLU A 185 3.05 -16.85 55.20
N ASP A 186 2.84 -15.57 55.50
CA ASP A 186 2.87 -15.02 56.87
C ASP A 186 1.79 -15.64 57.78
N LEU A 187 0.63 -15.98 57.22
CA LEU A 187 -0.49 -16.58 57.97
C LEU A 187 -0.38 -18.11 58.11
N ASN A 188 0.67 -18.75 57.56
CA ASN A 188 0.81 -20.21 57.46
C ASN A 188 -0.43 -20.90 56.87
N LEU A 189 -1.13 -20.23 55.96
CA LEU A 189 -2.30 -20.79 55.29
C LEU A 189 -1.89 -21.42 53.96
N ALA A 190 -2.37 -22.63 53.70
CA ALA A 190 -2.20 -23.23 52.39
C ALA A 190 -2.94 -22.39 51.34
N LEU A 191 -2.30 -22.16 50.20
CA LEU A 191 -2.93 -21.40 49.13
C LEU A 191 -4.09 -22.20 48.51
N PRO A 192 -5.25 -21.58 48.27
CA PRO A 192 -6.31 -22.19 47.49
C PRO A 192 -5.82 -22.52 46.06
N PHE A 193 -6.33 -23.61 45.48
CA PHE A 193 -5.94 -24.07 44.15
C PHE A 193 -6.00 -22.98 43.05
N ILE A 194 -7.03 -22.11 43.11
CA ILE A 194 -7.16 -20.98 42.17
C ILE A 194 -5.96 -20.02 42.29
N THR A 195 -5.50 -19.74 43.51
CA THR A 195 -4.40 -18.78 43.77
C THR A 195 -3.06 -19.37 43.37
N GLU A 196 -2.86 -20.66 43.60
CA GLU A 196 -1.65 -21.39 43.18
C GLU A 196 -1.49 -21.39 41.64
N LEU A 197 -2.59 -21.60 40.90
CA LEU A 197 -2.60 -21.51 39.45
C LEU A 197 -2.27 -20.09 38.95
N ILE A 198 -2.77 -19.05 39.63
CA ILE A 198 -2.45 -17.65 39.31
C ILE A 198 -0.97 -17.37 39.54
N ILE A 199 -0.38 -17.87 40.63
CA ILE A 199 1.05 -17.70 40.93
C ILE A 199 1.91 -18.47 39.93
N TYR A 200 1.48 -19.65 39.49
CA TYR A 200 2.17 -20.39 38.43
C TYR A 200 2.19 -19.61 37.11
N ILE A 201 1.05 -19.02 36.73
CA ILE A 201 0.95 -18.13 35.57
C ILE A 201 1.82 -16.88 35.77
N TYR A 202 1.80 -16.27 36.94
CA TYR A 202 2.66 -15.13 37.28
C TYR A 202 4.14 -15.47 37.13
N ASN A 203 4.62 -16.56 37.72
CA ASN A 203 6.03 -16.98 37.63
C ASN A 203 6.45 -17.25 36.18
N PHE A 204 5.53 -17.78 35.36
CA PHE A 204 5.75 -17.93 33.93
C PHE A 204 5.85 -16.57 33.21
N LEU A 205 4.94 -15.63 33.50
CA LEU A 205 4.97 -14.29 32.92
C LEU A 205 6.18 -13.46 33.39
N ASP A 206 6.57 -13.54 34.66
CA ASP A 206 7.70 -12.82 35.24
C ASP A 206 9.01 -13.24 34.57
N LYS A 207 9.19 -14.55 34.36
CA LYS A 207 10.33 -15.09 33.60
C LYS A 207 10.42 -14.55 32.17
N TYR A 208 9.30 -14.24 31.54
CA TYR A 208 9.23 -13.71 30.18
C TYR A 208 8.84 -12.24 30.12
N ILE A 209 8.96 -11.49 31.22
CA ILE A 209 8.39 -10.13 31.30
C ILE A 209 9.03 -9.17 30.31
N LEU A 210 10.34 -9.34 30.06
CA LEU A 210 11.07 -8.64 29.00
C LEU A 210 10.51 -8.94 27.61
N LEU A 211 10.12 -10.19 27.35
CA LEU A 211 9.52 -10.63 26.08
C LEU A 211 8.09 -10.07 25.94
N VAL A 212 7.30 -10.07 27.02
CA VAL A 212 5.96 -9.46 27.06
C VAL A 212 6.04 -7.95 26.80
N PHE A 213 6.98 -7.25 27.44
CA PHE A 213 7.19 -5.81 27.21
C PHE A 213 7.64 -5.53 25.78
N CYS A 214 8.52 -6.38 25.24
CA CYS A 214 8.96 -6.30 23.84
C CYS A 214 7.80 -6.54 22.87
N LEU A 215 6.90 -7.50 23.15
CA LEU A 215 5.69 -7.75 22.36
C LEU A 215 4.72 -6.57 22.41
N ILE A 216 4.46 -6.02 23.59
CA ILE A 216 3.59 -4.84 23.75
C ILE A 216 4.20 -3.65 23.01
N ALA A 217 5.49 -3.39 23.19
CA ALA A 217 6.21 -2.33 22.49
C ALA A 217 6.20 -2.55 20.97
N LEU A 218 6.33 -3.79 20.50
CA LEU A 218 6.24 -4.14 19.08
C LEU A 218 4.82 -3.92 18.55
N ILE A 219 3.78 -4.28 19.29
CA ILE A 219 2.38 -4.06 18.92
C ILE A 219 2.07 -2.56 18.90
N LEU A 220 2.53 -1.80 19.88
CA LEU A 220 2.42 -0.34 19.91
C LEU A 220 3.19 0.30 18.76
N PHE A 221 4.41 -0.16 18.50
CA PHE A 221 5.22 0.31 17.37
C PHE A 221 4.56 -0.03 16.03
N LEU A 222 4.04 -1.26 15.85
CA LEU A 222 3.32 -1.68 14.65
C LEU A 222 2.03 -0.89 14.46
N THR A 223 1.24 -0.72 15.51
CA THR A 223 0.01 0.08 15.44
C THR A 223 0.36 1.53 15.12
N LEU A 224 1.30 2.16 15.82
CA LEU A 224 1.77 3.51 15.52
C LEU A 224 2.41 3.63 14.14
N PHE A 225 3.17 2.63 13.68
CA PHE A 225 3.79 2.59 12.37
C PHE A 225 2.74 2.42 11.27
N LEU A 226 1.73 1.57 11.45
CA LEU A 226 0.59 1.44 10.55
C LEU A 226 -0.23 2.73 10.56
N TYR A 227 -0.49 3.33 11.72
CA TYR A 227 -1.13 4.63 11.82
C TYR A 227 -0.31 5.69 11.09
N ARG A 228 1.02 5.78 11.28
CA ARG A 228 1.90 6.81 10.68
C ARG A 228 2.13 6.61 9.19
N LYS A 229 2.35 5.38 8.73
CA LYS A 229 2.50 5.03 7.31
C LYS A 229 1.23 5.36 6.52
N TYR A 230 0.05 5.22 7.12
CA TYR A 230 -1.21 5.61 6.51
C TYR A 230 -1.58 7.10 6.74
N TYR A 231 -1.05 7.77 7.76
CA TYR A 231 -1.25 9.22 7.99
C TYR A 231 -0.38 10.10 7.06
N PHE A 232 0.79 9.62 6.63
CA PHE A 232 1.71 10.36 5.75
C PHE A 232 1.20 10.52 4.29
N PHE A 233 0.05 9.94 3.95
CA PHE A 233 -0.57 10.10 2.64
C PHE A 233 -1.74 11.10 2.63
N SER A 234 -1.95 11.84 3.74
CA SER A 234 -3.06 12.79 3.89
C SER A 234 -2.60 14.22 4.25
N TYR A 235 -1.39 14.61 3.82
CA TYR A 235 -0.95 16.00 3.71
C TYR A 235 -0.21 16.23 2.39
#